data_AF-A0A1T4YT69-F1
#
_entry.id   AF-A0A1T4YT69-F1
#
_cell.length_a   1.000
_cell.length_b   1.000
_cell.length_c   1.000
_cell.angle_alpha   90.00
_cell.angle_beta   90.00
_cell.angle_gamma   90.00
#
_symmetry.space_group_name_H-M   'P 1'
#
loop_
_entity.id
_entity.type
_entity.pdbx_description
1 polymer ?
#
loop_
_entity_poly.entity_id
_entity_poly.type
_entity_poly.pdbx_seq_one_letter_code
_entity_poly.pdbx_strand_id
1 'polypeptide(L)' 'MMVFDYMIPVYGLLVKASARKIGSLPEQYQVPVAEYLAAEVEKEGK' A
#
# COMPACT_ATOMS: atom_id res chain seq x y z
N MET A 1 -7.23 -14.72 7.83
CA MET A 1 -7.68 -13.35 8.17
C MET A 1 -8.00 -12.65 6.86
N MET A 2 -9.06 -11.86 6.78
CA MET A 2 -9.53 -11.29 5.50
C MET A 2 -8.80 -9.99 5.18
N VAL A 3 -8.45 -9.81 3.91
CA VAL A 3 -8.00 -8.53 3.37
C VAL A 3 -9.24 -7.70 3.06
N PHE A 4 -9.26 -6.49 3.57
CA PHE A 4 -10.25 -5.49 3.18
C PHE A 4 -9.66 -4.60 2.09
N ASP A 5 -10.15 -4.70 0.86
CA ASP A 5 -9.58 -4.00 -0.30
C ASP A 5 -9.51 -2.48 -0.11
N TYR A 6 -10.51 -1.89 0.57
CA TYR A 6 -10.52 -0.45 0.86
C TYR A 6 -9.35 0.01 1.74
N MET A 7 -8.71 -0.89 2.49
CA MET A 7 -7.55 -0.56 3.34
C MET A 7 -6.24 -0.45 2.54
N ILE A 8 -6.18 -1.05 1.34
CA ILE A 8 -4.98 -1.01 0.48
C ILE A 8 -4.59 0.43 0.14
N PRO A 9 -5.48 1.28 -0.42
CA PRO A 9 -5.12 2.68 -0.70
C PRO A 9 -4.87 3.50 0.57
N VAL A 10 -5.55 3.21 1.68
CA VAL A 10 -5.31 3.88 2.97
C VAL A 10 -3.90 3.61 3.48
N TYR A 11 -3.47 2.34 3.50
CA TYR A 11 -2.11 2.00 3.87
C TYR A 11 -1.08 2.53 2.87
N GLY A 12 -1.40 2.51 1.58
CA GLY A 12 -0.58 3.15 0.55
C GLY A 12 -0.32 4.63 0.86
N LEU A 13 -1.37 5.38 1.22
CA LEU A 13 -1.24 6.79 1.61
C LEU A 13 -0.34 6.97 2.84
N LEU A 14 -0.53 6.15 3.88
CA LEU A 14 0.29 6.21 5.11
C LEU A 14 1.76 5.88 4.83
N VAL A 15 2.04 4.95 3.92
CA VAL A 15 3.40 4.61 3.49
C VAL A 15 4.02 5.76 2.67
N LYS A 16 3.29 6.32 1.69
CA LYS A 16 3.73 7.50 0.92
C LYS A 16 4.06 8.69 1.84
N ALA A 17 3.26 8.91 2.88
CA ALA A 17 3.46 9.95 3.89
C ALA A 17 4.57 9.63 4.91
N SER A 18 5.28 8.50 4.76
CA SER A 18 6.30 8.00 5.71
C SER A 18 5.78 7.79 7.15
N ALA A 19 4.46 7.79 7.35
CA ALA A 19 3.81 7.54 8.64
C ALA A 19 3.87 6.05 9.03
N ARG A 20 4.04 5.16 8.05
CA ARG A 20 4.28 3.72 8.24
C ARG A 20 5.30 3.19 7.24
N LYS A 21 5.96 2.08 7.58
CA LYS A 21 6.79 1.29 6.66
C LYS A 21 5.99 0.09 6.16
N ILE A 22 6.23 -0.36 4.92
CA ILE A 22 5.53 -1.54 4.35
C ILE A 22 5.65 -2.76 5.27
N GLY A 23 6.87 -3.09 5.74
CA GLY A 23 7.09 -4.23 6.64
C GLY A 23 6.47 -4.09 8.05
N SER A 24 5.93 -2.91 8.40
CA SER A 24 5.19 -2.70 9.66
C SER A 24 3.67 -2.85 9.51
N LEU A 25 3.18 -3.07 8.28
CA LEU A 25 1.77 -3.37 8.03
C LEU A 25 1.48 -4.82 8.42
N PRO A 26 0.22 -5.16 8.74
CA PRO A 26 -0.17 -6.56 8.90
C PRO A 26 0.21 -7.35 7.63
N GLU A 27 0.72 -8.57 7.80
CA GLU A 27 1.33 -9.39 6.73
C GLU A 27 0.47 -9.45 5.46
N GLN A 28 -0.84 -9.68 5.63
CA GLN A 28 -1.82 -9.75 4.54
C GLN A 28 -1.95 -8.49 3.68
N TYR A 29 -1.43 -7.34 4.14
CA TYR A 29 -1.45 -6.07 3.42
C TYR A 29 -0.11 -5.69 2.82
N GLN A 30 1.00 -6.34 3.18
CA GLN A 30 2.33 -5.91 2.74
C GLN A 30 2.48 -6.01 1.22
N VAL A 31 2.12 -7.17 0.64
CA VAL A 31 2.18 -7.40 -0.81
C VAL A 31 1.15 -6.54 -1.56
N PRO A 32 -0.16 -6.55 -1.22
CA PRO A 32 -1.13 -5.74 -1.96
C PRO A 32 -0.84 -4.24 -1.95
N VAL A 33 -0.33 -3.71 -0.84
CA VAL A 33 0.05 -2.29 -0.75
C VAL A 33 1.29 -1.99 -1.58
N ALA A 34 2.27 -2.89 -1.62
CA ALA A 34 3.44 -2.72 -2.47
C ALA A 34 3.06 -2.70 -3.96
N GLU A 35 2.18 -3.62 -4.40
CA GLU A 35 1.68 -3.67 -5.77
C GLU A 35 0.87 -2.41 -6.12
N TYR A 36 -0.02 -1.98 -5.23
CA TYR A 36 -0.78 -0.73 -5.40
C TYR A 36 0.15 0.47 -5.57
N LEU A 37 1.17 0.62 -4.73
CA LEU A 37 2.13 1.72 -4.82
C LEU A 37 2.94 1.69 -6.12
N ALA A 38 3.35 0.52 -6.58
CA ALA A 38 4.05 0.37 -7.86
C ALA A 38 3.16 0.82 -9.04
N ALA A 39 1.90 0.38 -9.07
CA ALA A 39 0.94 0.76 -10.10
C ALA A 39 0.63 2.27 -10.09
N GLU A 40 0.62 2.92 -8.93
CA GLU A 40 0.43 4.38 -8.84
C GLU A 40 1.63 5.14 -9.45
N VAL A 41 2.87 4.68 -9.24
CA VAL A 41 4.06 5.30 -9.85
C VAL A 41 4.04 5.19 -11.38
N GLU A 42 3.60 4.06 -11.93
CA GLU A 42 3.44 3.88 -13.38
C GLU A 42 2.38 4.81 -13.98
N LYS A 43 1.34 5.16 -13.22
CA LYS A 43 0.32 6.13 -13.64
C LYS A 43 0.81 7.57 -13.54
N GLU A 44 1.55 7.91 -12.49
CA GLU A 44 2.08 9.27 -12.27
C GLU A 44 3.22 9.61 -13.26
N GLY A 45 3.91 8.61 -13.79
CA GLY A 45 4.99 8.77 -14.78
C GLY A 45 4.55 8.80 -16.25
N LYS A 46 3.25 8.84 -16.54
CA LYS A 46 2.67 8.84 -17.89
C LYS A 46 1.92 10.13 -18.17
#